data_AF-A0A4V0H0I0-F1
#
_entry.id   AF-A0A4V0H0I0-F1
#
_cell.length_a   1.000
_cell.length_b   1.000
_cell.length_c   1.000
_cell.angle_alpha   90.00
_cell.angle_beta   90.00
_cell.angle_gamma   90.00
#
_symmetry.space_group_name_H-M   'P 1'
#
loop_
_entity.id
_entity.type
_entity.pdbx_description
1 polymer ?
#
loop_
_entity_poly.entity_id
_entity_poly.type
_entity_poly.pdbx_seq_one_letter_code
_entity_poly.pdbx_strand_id
1 'polypeptide(L)'
;MINLKQFKSLSVITLLSLTAFAGTYQTKSYADDTTHSTSLKVNMTNVEKKLADADKEAEPIYAKMDKIQKIIDNIRTAKLSSDELSLTKKISQLNEKHQVVLEKFYNQLGDKRWHSEKEALGLVAKSKLSKTEKNKLTSYFKNYYKHQHDLDKKYDNFNKLTSSQQNKLESLTKKADTIYKKHGITKDILMAYYAQKGMKAD
;
A
#
# COMPACT_ATOMS: atom_id res chain seq x y z
N MET A 1 -3.02 -29.91 8.22
CA MET A 1 -2.38 -28.80 8.95
C MET A 1 -1.71 -27.89 7.92
N ILE A 2 -2.45 -26.88 7.43
CA ILE A 2 -2.00 -25.97 6.38
C ILE A 2 -2.33 -24.54 6.85
N ASN A 3 -1.26 -23.81 7.15
CA ASN A 3 -1.07 -22.36 7.26
C ASN A 3 -2.16 -21.44 7.86
N LEU A 4 -2.29 -21.49 9.20
CA LEU A 4 -2.84 -20.37 10.00
C LEU A 4 -1.99 -19.07 9.94
N LYS A 5 -0.85 -19.05 9.23
CA LYS A 5 0.01 -17.87 9.06
C LYS A 5 -0.48 -16.88 8.00
N GLN A 6 -1.48 -17.23 7.17
CA GLN A 6 -1.91 -16.35 6.07
C GLN A 6 -3.09 -15.42 6.40
N PHE A 7 -3.77 -15.59 7.55
CA PHE A 7 -4.93 -14.76 7.92
C PHE A 7 -4.65 -13.67 8.96
N LYS A 8 -3.48 -13.66 9.61
CA LYS A 8 -3.09 -12.60 10.56
C LYS A 8 -2.47 -11.36 9.91
N SER A 9 -2.25 -11.36 8.59
CA SER A 9 -1.56 -10.25 7.92
C SER A 9 -2.47 -9.36 7.07
N LEU A 10 -3.66 -9.80 6.64
CA LEU A 10 -4.46 -9.03 5.66
C LEU A 10 -5.19 -7.80 6.23
N SER A 11 -5.36 -7.68 7.54
CA SER A 11 -6.04 -6.51 8.15
C SER A 11 -5.08 -5.49 8.76
N VAL A 12 -3.82 -5.86 8.98
CA VAL A 12 -2.76 -4.98 9.52
C VAL A 12 -1.77 -4.57 8.43
N ILE A 13 -1.58 -5.40 7.39
CA ILE A 13 -0.79 -5.00 6.22
C ILE A 13 -1.50 -3.92 5.41
N THR A 14 -2.83 -3.83 5.39
CA THR A 14 -3.50 -2.75 4.66
C THR A 14 -3.13 -1.36 5.21
N LEU A 15 -2.97 -1.22 6.53
CA LEU A 15 -2.56 0.03 7.18
C LEU A 15 -1.07 0.36 7.03
N LEU A 16 -0.18 -0.63 7.08
CA LEU A 16 1.24 -0.44 6.73
C LEU A 16 1.48 -0.34 5.22
N SER A 17 0.51 -0.76 4.40
CA SER A 17 0.59 -0.66 2.96
C SER A 17 0.13 0.70 2.43
N LEU A 18 -0.52 1.57 3.21
CA LEU A 18 -0.77 2.97 2.80
C LEU A 18 0.40 3.91 3.14
N THR A 19 1.25 3.58 4.11
CA THR A 19 2.59 4.19 4.23
C THR A 19 3.53 3.67 3.13
N ALA A 20 3.35 2.42 2.67
CA ALA A 20 3.97 1.98 1.43
C ALA A 20 3.34 2.63 0.19
N PHE A 21 2.02 2.87 0.12
CA PHE A 21 1.36 3.42 -1.08
C PHE A 21 1.72 4.88 -1.38
N ALA A 22 2.20 5.63 -0.39
CA ALA A 22 2.80 6.95 -0.61
C ALA A 22 4.30 6.88 -1.00
N GLY A 23 4.96 5.74 -0.77
CA GLY A 23 6.32 5.45 -1.22
C GLY A 23 6.41 4.52 -2.45
N THR A 24 5.30 3.95 -2.92
CA THR A 24 5.23 2.98 -4.02
C THR A 24 4.33 3.49 -5.15
N TYR A 25 4.63 4.69 -5.67
CA TYR A 25 4.48 4.93 -7.11
C TYR A 25 5.59 4.24 -7.92
N GLN A 26 6.34 3.33 -7.31
CA GLN A 26 6.97 2.22 -8.01
C GLN A 26 5.90 1.28 -8.55
N THR A 27 5.98 1.07 -9.85
CA THR A 27 4.98 0.38 -10.65
C THR A 27 4.59 -0.99 -10.10
N LYS A 28 3.28 -1.27 -10.06
CA LYS A 28 2.78 -2.65 -10.06
C LYS A 28 3.23 -3.31 -11.38
N SER A 29 4.42 -3.90 -11.38
CA SER A 29 4.76 -4.95 -12.32
C SER A 29 3.99 -6.19 -11.89
N TYR A 30 3.05 -6.64 -12.71
CA TYR A 30 2.46 -7.96 -12.56
C TYR A 30 3.59 -8.99 -12.59
N ALA A 31 3.64 -9.84 -11.57
CA ALA A 31 4.42 -11.06 -11.59
C ALA A 31 3.69 -12.04 -12.51
N ASP A 32 3.99 -11.99 -13.80
CA ASP A 32 3.91 -13.11 -14.73
C ASP A 32 4.62 -12.68 -16.02
N ASP A 33 5.88 -13.07 -16.16
CA ASP A 33 6.33 -13.97 -17.24
C ASP A 33 7.86 -14.13 -17.12
N THR A 34 8.31 -15.20 -16.45
CA THR A 34 9.73 -15.59 -16.37
C THR A 34 10.26 -16.24 -17.64
N THR A 35 9.68 -15.92 -18.79
CA THR A 35 10.04 -16.57 -20.06
C THR A 35 10.08 -15.58 -21.20
N HIS A 36 10.97 -14.59 -21.11
CA HIS A 36 11.80 -14.10 -22.23
C HIS A 36 12.80 -13.05 -21.71
N SER A 37 13.91 -13.51 -21.12
CA SER A 37 15.11 -12.69 -21.00
C SER A 37 15.67 -12.46 -22.39
N THR A 38 15.16 -11.46 -23.11
CA THR A 38 15.95 -10.80 -24.15
C THR A 38 17.12 -10.17 -23.43
N SER A 39 18.28 -10.81 -23.50
CA SER A 39 19.53 -10.28 -22.96
C SER A 39 19.94 -9.04 -23.75
N LEU A 40 19.28 -7.91 -23.46
CA LEU A 40 19.70 -6.60 -23.92
C LEU A 40 21.09 -6.37 -23.32
N LYS A 41 22.12 -6.52 -24.15
CA LYS A 41 23.49 -6.17 -23.78
C LYS A 41 23.60 -4.65 -23.76
N VAL A 42 23.39 -4.09 -22.58
CA VAL A 42 23.54 -2.66 -22.33
C VAL A 42 25.01 -2.33 -22.08
N ASN A 43 25.53 -1.28 -22.72
CA ASN A 43 26.85 -0.73 -22.38
C ASN A 43 26.72 0.07 -21.08
N MET A 44 27.17 -0.51 -19.97
CA MET A 44 27.04 0.05 -18.62
C MET A 44 27.60 1.47 -18.52
N THR A 45 28.82 1.71 -19.01
CA THR A 45 29.47 3.02 -18.95
C THR A 45 28.73 4.09 -19.74
N ASN A 46 28.16 3.72 -20.89
CA ASN A 46 27.36 4.63 -21.71
C ASN A 46 26.02 4.98 -21.03
N VAL A 47 25.38 4.00 -20.37
CA VAL A 47 24.14 4.24 -19.63
C VAL A 47 24.40 5.06 -18.37
N GLU A 48 25.46 4.79 -17.63
CA GLU A 48 25.86 5.61 -16.46
C GLU A 48 26.08 7.07 -16.83
N LYS A 49 26.77 7.32 -17.95
CA LYS A 49 26.98 8.70 -18.44
C LYS A 49 25.65 9.39 -18.79
N LYS A 50 24.78 8.69 -19.53
CA LYS A 50 23.45 9.21 -19.92
C LYS A 50 22.54 9.42 -18.72
N LEU A 51 22.64 8.58 -17.70
CA LEU A 51 21.94 8.76 -16.42
C LEU A 51 22.44 10.01 -15.70
N ALA A 52 23.75 10.19 -15.58
CA ALA A 52 24.33 11.38 -14.95
C ALA A 52 23.93 12.68 -15.67
N ASP A 53 23.92 12.67 -17.00
CA ASP A 53 23.48 13.82 -17.81
C ASP A 53 21.97 14.10 -17.65
N ALA A 54 21.14 13.06 -17.61
CA ALA A 54 19.71 13.18 -17.35
C ALA A 54 19.41 13.66 -15.91
N ASP A 55 20.11 13.12 -14.91
CA ASP A 55 19.98 13.50 -13.50
C ASP A 55 20.32 14.97 -13.30
N LYS A 56 21.41 15.45 -13.92
CA LYS A 56 21.80 16.86 -13.88
C LYS A 56 20.74 17.78 -14.47
N GLU A 57 20.10 17.37 -15.57
CA GLU A 57 19.02 18.14 -16.20
C GLU A 57 17.71 18.09 -15.37
N ALA A 58 17.45 16.98 -14.67
CA ALA A 58 16.27 16.77 -13.83
C ALA A 58 16.41 17.30 -12.40
N GLU A 59 17.61 17.62 -11.92
CA GLU A 59 17.91 18.15 -10.58
C GLU A 59 16.94 19.27 -10.10
N PRO A 60 16.64 20.33 -10.88
CA PRO A 60 15.70 21.37 -10.46
C PRO A 60 14.24 20.87 -10.35
N ILE A 61 13.89 19.76 -10.98
CA ILE A 61 12.59 19.09 -10.86
C ILE A 61 12.53 18.32 -9.53
N TYR A 62 13.59 17.59 -9.16
CA TYR A 62 13.66 16.87 -7.88
C TYR A 62 13.52 17.82 -6.69
N ALA A 63 14.23 18.95 -6.71
CA ALA A 63 14.09 19.97 -5.67
C ALA A 63 12.65 20.50 -5.52
N LYS A 64 11.85 20.51 -6.58
CA LYS A 64 10.42 20.89 -6.54
C LYS A 64 9.55 19.76 -6.00
N MET A 65 9.82 18.51 -6.41
CA MET A 65 9.14 17.33 -5.89
C MET A 65 9.34 17.21 -4.38
N ASP A 66 10.57 17.35 -3.89
CA ASP A 66 10.90 17.28 -2.47
C ASP A 66 10.14 18.32 -1.64
N LYS A 67 10.02 19.55 -2.15
CA LYS A 67 9.24 20.61 -1.49
C LYS A 67 7.76 20.25 -1.42
N ILE A 68 7.20 19.66 -2.47
CA ILE A 68 5.80 19.23 -2.48
C ILE A 68 5.60 18.05 -1.53
N GLN A 69 6.52 17.08 -1.51
CA GLN A 69 6.46 15.94 -0.61
C GLN A 69 6.47 16.39 0.85
N LYS A 70 7.34 17.34 1.22
CA LYS A 70 7.34 17.95 2.56
C LYS A 70 5.99 18.58 2.93
N ILE A 71 5.30 19.20 1.99
CA ILE A 71 3.96 19.75 2.22
C ILE A 71 2.95 18.62 2.50
N ILE A 72 2.98 17.54 1.71
CA ILE A 72 2.12 16.36 1.91
C ILE A 72 2.40 15.72 3.29
N ASP A 73 3.67 15.56 3.66
CA ASP A 73 4.08 14.96 4.94
C ASP A 73 3.65 15.82 6.15
N ASN A 74 3.72 17.14 6.02
CA ASN A 74 3.22 18.06 7.03
C ASN A 74 1.70 17.93 7.20
N ILE A 75 0.95 17.83 6.10
CA ILE A 75 -0.50 17.59 6.14
C ILE A 75 -0.80 16.24 6.77
N ARG A 76 -0.06 15.18 6.41
CA ARG A 76 -0.21 13.84 6.98
C ARG A 76 -0.03 13.87 8.49
N THR A 77 1.07 14.44 8.94
CA THR A 77 1.40 14.56 10.36
C THR A 77 0.34 15.32 11.13
N ALA A 78 -0.14 16.44 10.58
CA ALA A 78 -1.11 17.32 11.24
C ALA A 78 -2.56 16.78 11.21
N LYS A 79 -2.94 16.00 10.19
CA LYS A 79 -4.35 15.68 9.91
C LYS A 79 -4.70 14.19 9.90
N LEU A 80 -3.70 13.30 9.84
CA LEU A 80 -3.93 11.86 9.70
C LEU A 80 -3.21 11.04 10.78
N SER A 81 -1.92 11.28 11.03
CA SER A 81 -1.07 10.35 11.80
C SER A 81 -1.60 10.02 13.20
N SER A 82 -2.11 11.00 13.95
CA SER A 82 -2.66 10.75 15.30
C SER A 82 -3.93 9.90 15.27
N ASP A 83 -4.84 10.21 14.35
CA ASP A 83 -6.10 9.47 14.18
C ASP A 83 -5.84 8.04 13.66
N GLU A 84 -4.92 7.89 12.70
CA GLU A 84 -4.46 6.61 12.15
C GLU A 84 -3.90 5.72 13.27
N LEU A 85 -2.96 6.23 14.08
CA LEU A 85 -2.40 5.49 15.21
C LEU A 85 -3.46 5.10 16.24
N SER A 86 -4.35 6.02 16.59
CA SER A 86 -5.41 5.80 17.58
C SER A 86 -6.42 4.74 17.13
N LEU A 87 -6.91 4.83 15.90
CA LEU A 87 -7.89 3.88 15.35
C LEU A 87 -7.28 2.50 15.13
N THR A 88 -6.03 2.44 14.66
CA THR A 88 -5.29 1.17 14.52
C THR A 88 -5.11 0.48 15.86
N LYS A 89 -4.75 1.24 16.89
CA LYS A 89 -4.64 0.71 18.26
C LYS A 89 -5.97 0.15 18.75
N LYS A 90 -7.08 0.87 18.52
CA LYS A 90 -8.43 0.39 18.87
C LYS A 90 -8.78 -0.91 18.16
N ILE A 91 -8.46 -1.04 16.87
CA ILE A 91 -8.68 -2.27 16.10
C ILE A 91 -7.82 -3.42 16.65
N SER A 92 -6.54 -3.19 16.94
CA SER A 92 -5.66 -4.24 17.53
C SER A 92 -6.19 -4.73 18.87
N GLN A 93 -6.51 -3.81 19.77
CA GLN A 93 -7.08 -4.14 21.09
C GLN A 93 -8.41 -4.87 20.97
N LEU A 94 -9.25 -4.48 19.99
CA LEU A 94 -10.51 -5.16 19.71
C LEU A 94 -10.30 -6.59 19.23
N ASN A 95 -9.30 -6.83 18.37
CA ASN A 95 -8.89 -8.15 17.90
C ASN A 95 -8.34 -9.02 19.03
N GLU A 96 -7.42 -8.49 19.83
CA GLU A 96 -6.83 -9.19 20.98
C GLU A 96 -7.90 -9.60 21.99
N LYS A 97 -8.80 -8.68 22.34
CA LYS A 97 -9.92 -8.94 23.28
C LYS A 97 -10.84 -10.07 22.82
N HIS A 98 -10.98 -10.27 21.50
CA HIS A 98 -11.90 -11.26 20.92
C HIS A 98 -11.18 -12.44 20.25
N GLN A 99 -9.86 -12.56 20.40
CA GLN A 99 -9.05 -13.52 19.64
C GLN A 99 -9.59 -14.95 19.73
N VAL A 100 -9.88 -15.44 20.93
CA VAL A 100 -10.36 -16.82 21.15
C VAL A 100 -11.69 -17.09 20.43
N VAL A 101 -12.62 -16.14 20.47
CA VAL A 101 -13.93 -16.32 19.82
C VAL A 101 -13.83 -16.16 18.29
N LEU A 102 -12.92 -15.30 17.82
CA LEU A 102 -12.63 -15.13 16.40
C LEU A 102 -11.99 -16.38 15.80
N GLU A 103 -11.03 -17.00 16.49
CA GLU A 103 -10.40 -18.24 16.05
C GLU A 103 -11.43 -19.37 15.92
N LYS A 104 -12.32 -19.54 16.90
CA LYS A 104 -13.43 -20.50 16.80
C LYS A 104 -14.35 -20.20 15.63
N PHE A 105 -14.67 -18.92 15.40
CA PHE A 105 -15.52 -18.49 14.30
C PHE A 105 -14.87 -18.80 12.94
N TYR A 106 -13.59 -18.49 12.77
CA TYR A 106 -12.85 -18.77 11.53
C TYR A 106 -12.70 -20.26 11.25
N ASN A 107 -12.46 -21.07 12.29
CA ASN A 107 -12.44 -22.53 12.14
C ASN A 107 -13.79 -23.10 11.67
N GLN A 108 -14.91 -22.47 12.02
CA GLN A 108 -16.25 -22.87 11.53
C GLN A 108 -16.59 -22.32 10.14
N LEU A 109 -15.94 -21.23 9.73
CA LEU A 109 -16.18 -20.58 8.44
C LEU A 109 -15.54 -21.31 7.26
N GLY A 110 -14.39 -21.96 7.48
CA GLY A 110 -13.58 -22.53 6.41
C GLY A 110 -13.13 -21.43 5.45
N ASP A 111 -13.34 -21.63 4.15
CA ASP A 111 -12.91 -20.70 3.09
C ASP A 111 -13.89 -19.54 2.81
N LYS A 112 -14.97 -19.44 3.59
CA LYS A 112 -15.96 -18.38 3.39
C LYS A 112 -15.37 -17.01 3.73
N ARG A 113 -15.46 -16.09 2.76
CA ARG A 113 -15.04 -14.69 2.90
C ARG A 113 -16.24 -13.78 2.95
N TRP A 114 -16.04 -12.57 3.48
CA TRP A 114 -17.03 -11.50 3.47
C TRP A 114 -16.33 -10.17 3.21
N HIS A 115 -17.09 -9.20 2.69
CA HIS A 115 -16.61 -7.88 2.32
C HIS A 115 -17.42 -6.77 3.00
N SER A 116 -18.50 -7.10 3.72
CA SER A 116 -19.32 -6.13 4.43
C SER A 116 -19.70 -6.57 5.83
N GLU A 117 -20.05 -5.60 6.69
CA GLU A 117 -20.58 -5.86 8.02
C GLU A 117 -21.81 -6.78 7.97
N LYS A 118 -22.73 -6.54 7.03
CA LYS A 118 -23.95 -7.35 6.88
C LYS A 118 -23.63 -8.80 6.59
N GLU A 119 -22.67 -9.06 5.71
CA GLU A 119 -22.21 -10.42 5.41
C GLU A 119 -21.54 -11.07 6.62
N ALA A 120 -20.66 -10.34 7.33
CA ALA A 120 -20.01 -10.83 8.55
C ALA A 120 -21.04 -11.24 9.61
N LEU A 121 -22.01 -10.37 9.89
CA LEU A 121 -23.08 -10.62 10.85
C LEU A 121 -23.99 -11.77 10.41
N GLY A 122 -24.26 -11.91 9.11
CA GLY A 122 -24.97 -13.06 8.54
C GLY A 122 -24.25 -14.38 8.78
N LEU A 123 -22.91 -14.38 8.67
CA LEU A 123 -22.08 -15.55 8.96
C LEU A 123 -22.05 -15.87 10.46
N VAL A 124 -21.98 -14.86 11.34
CA VAL A 124 -22.09 -15.04 12.80
C VAL A 124 -23.42 -15.69 13.16
N ALA A 125 -24.53 -15.21 12.58
CA ALA A 125 -25.85 -15.78 12.83
C ALA A 125 -25.94 -17.27 12.44
N LYS A 126 -25.37 -17.64 11.30
CA LYS A 126 -25.34 -19.01 10.76
C LYS A 126 -24.31 -19.93 11.43
N SER A 127 -23.41 -19.41 12.25
CA SER A 127 -22.40 -20.22 12.96
C SER A 127 -23.04 -21.15 14.00
N LYS A 128 -22.30 -22.20 14.40
CA LYS A 128 -22.70 -23.13 15.48
C LYS A 128 -22.22 -22.66 16.86
N LEU A 129 -21.75 -21.42 16.98
CA LEU A 129 -21.28 -20.84 18.23
C LEU A 129 -22.41 -20.66 19.25
N SER A 130 -22.05 -20.60 20.53
CA SER A 130 -23.02 -20.32 21.60
C SER A 130 -23.63 -18.92 21.45
N LYS A 131 -24.82 -18.71 22.04
CA LYS A 131 -25.49 -17.40 22.04
C LYS A 131 -24.57 -16.28 22.58
N THR A 132 -23.82 -16.57 23.64
CA THR A 132 -22.86 -15.63 24.24
C THR A 132 -21.71 -15.29 23.28
N GLU A 133 -21.15 -16.28 22.58
CA GLU A 133 -20.09 -16.06 21.59
C GLU A 133 -20.60 -15.28 20.37
N LYS A 134 -21.81 -15.59 19.87
CA LYS A 134 -22.45 -14.84 18.78
C LYS A 134 -22.68 -13.38 19.15
N ASN A 135 -23.11 -13.10 20.39
CA ASN A 135 -23.28 -11.73 20.87
C ASN A 135 -21.94 -10.98 20.92
N LYS A 136 -20.87 -11.63 21.42
CA LYS A 136 -19.51 -11.07 21.42
C LYS A 136 -19.03 -10.75 20.01
N LEU A 137 -19.21 -11.66 19.05
CA LEU A 137 -18.83 -11.44 17.65
C LEU A 137 -19.65 -10.37 16.95
N THR A 138 -20.95 -10.31 17.25
CA THR A 138 -21.83 -9.25 16.72
C THR A 138 -21.34 -7.87 17.17
N SER A 139 -21.01 -7.73 18.46
CA SER A 139 -20.44 -6.50 19.01
C SER A 139 -19.05 -6.20 18.41
N TYR A 140 -18.21 -7.23 18.26
CA TYR A 140 -16.90 -7.12 17.61
C TYR A 140 -17.01 -6.55 16.19
N PHE A 141 -17.81 -7.18 15.30
CA PHE A 141 -17.89 -6.75 13.90
C PHE A 141 -18.47 -5.34 13.77
N LYS A 142 -19.49 -5.00 14.56
CA LYS A 142 -20.03 -3.62 14.61
C LYS A 142 -18.96 -2.58 14.96
N ASN A 143 -18.17 -2.85 16.01
CA ASN A 143 -17.11 -1.93 16.42
C ASN A 143 -15.94 -1.89 15.42
N TYR A 144 -15.56 -3.04 14.87
CA TYR A 144 -14.52 -3.14 13.84
C TYR A 144 -14.88 -2.30 12.62
N TYR A 145 -16.07 -2.51 12.05
CA TYR A 145 -16.51 -1.76 10.86
C TYR A 145 -16.71 -0.28 11.15
N LYS A 146 -17.16 0.10 12.36
CA LYS A 146 -17.19 1.49 12.78
C LYS A 146 -15.79 2.13 12.76
N HIS A 147 -14.80 1.50 13.38
CA HIS A 147 -13.43 2.02 13.42
C HIS A 147 -12.78 2.04 12.03
N GLN A 148 -13.03 1.03 11.21
CA GLN A 148 -12.56 0.99 9.83
C GLN A 148 -13.14 2.15 9.01
N HIS A 149 -14.46 2.36 9.07
CA HIS A 149 -15.11 3.46 8.36
C HIS A 149 -14.65 4.84 8.85
N ASP A 150 -14.42 5.01 10.16
CA ASP A 150 -13.86 6.24 10.70
C ASP A 150 -12.44 6.49 10.16
N LEU A 151 -11.63 5.43 10.00
CA LEU A 151 -10.29 5.51 9.41
C LEU A 151 -10.35 5.85 7.91
N ASP A 152 -11.23 5.19 7.15
CA ASP A 152 -11.43 5.44 5.73
C ASP A 152 -11.78 6.92 5.49
N LYS A 153 -12.67 7.49 6.31
CA LYS A 153 -13.01 8.93 6.26
C LYS A 153 -11.80 9.83 6.48
N LYS A 154 -10.86 9.46 7.35
CA LYS A 154 -9.64 10.24 7.59
C LYS A 154 -8.72 10.21 6.38
N TYR A 155 -8.55 9.06 5.75
CA TYR A 155 -7.81 8.94 4.49
C TYR A 155 -8.47 9.69 3.34
N ASP A 156 -9.80 9.62 3.20
CA ASP A 156 -10.53 10.38 2.17
C ASP A 156 -10.31 11.88 2.33
N ASN A 157 -10.35 12.39 3.57
CA ASN A 157 -10.07 13.78 3.85
C ASN A 157 -8.61 14.15 3.53
N PHE A 158 -7.65 13.30 3.91
CA PHE A 158 -6.24 13.48 3.58
C PHE A 158 -6.01 13.54 2.06
N ASN A 159 -6.63 12.62 1.31
CA ASN A 159 -6.55 12.57 -0.15
C ASN A 159 -7.14 13.84 -0.78
N LYS A 160 -8.29 14.31 -0.29
CA LYS A 160 -8.88 15.58 -0.75
C LYS A 160 -7.93 16.76 -0.50
N LEU A 161 -7.36 16.86 0.70
CA LEU A 161 -6.45 17.94 1.09
C LEU A 161 -5.13 17.95 0.30
N THR A 162 -4.68 16.78 -0.19
CA THR A 162 -3.39 16.63 -0.87
C THR A 162 -3.51 16.44 -2.38
N SER A 163 -4.73 16.32 -2.91
CA SER A 163 -5.02 16.08 -4.33
C SER A 163 -4.28 17.03 -5.28
N SER A 164 -4.26 18.33 -4.98
CA SER A 164 -3.55 19.31 -5.83
C SER A 164 -2.04 19.09 -5.85
N GLN A 165 -1.44 18.76 -4.70
CA GLN A 165 -0.03 18.45 -4.57
C GLN A 165 0.32 17.15 -5.30
N GLN A 166 -0.51 16.12 -5.17
CA GLN A 166 -0.36 14.85 -5.87
C GLN A 166 -0.39 15.03 -7.40
N ASN A 167 -1.34 15.82 -7.92
CA ASN A 167 -1.40 16.13 -9.35
C ASN A 167 -0.16 16.90 -9.84
N LYS A 168 0.40 17.78 -9.00
CA LYS A 168 1.65 18.48 -9.32
C LYS A 168 2.85 17.53 -9.35
N LEU A 169 2.92 16.59 -8.41
CA LEU A 169 3.95 15.53 -8.42
C LEU A 169 3.86 14.71 -9.70
N GLU A 170 2.67 14.23 -10.07
CA GLU A 170 2.47 13.45 -11.30
C GLU A 170 2.94 14.22 -12.55
N SER A 171 2.64 15.52 -12.64
CA SER A 171 3.11 16.37 -13.75
C SER A 171 4.63 16.52 -13.76
N LEU A 172 5.27 16.69 -12.59
CA LEU A 172 6.72 16.78 -12.48
C LEU A 172 7.39 15.45 -12.84
N THR A 173 6.80 14.31 -12.44
CA THR A 173 7.30 12.97 -12.78
C THR A 173 7.32 12.77 -14.28
N LYS A 174 6.22 13.10 -14.98
CA LYS A 174 6.17 13.05 -16.45
C LYS A 174 7.24 13.94 -17.12
N LYS A 175 7.58 15.08 -16.52
CA LYS A 175 8.66 15.94 -17.03
C LYS A 175 10.03 15.31 -16.83
N ALA A 176 10.31 14.74 -15.66
CA ALA A 176 11.54 13.99 -15.41
C ALA A 176 11.67 12.80 -16.38
N ASP A 177 10.61 12.00 -16.56
CA ASP A 177 10.59 10.89 -17.52
C ASP A 177 10.90 11.34 -18.95
N THR A 178 10.43 12.53 -19.34
CA THR A 178 10.71 13.10 -20.66
C THR A 178 12.19 13.46 -20.82
N ILE A 179 12.84 13.95 -19.76
CA ILE A 179 14.30 14.19 -19.74
C ILE A 179 15.05 12.87 -19.90
N TYR A 180 14.71 11.83 -19.12
CA TYR A 180 15.34 10.52 -19.28
C TYR A 180 15.19 9.95 -20.70
N LYS A 181 13.99 10.05 -21.28
CA LYS A 181 13.73 9.63 -22.66
C LYS A 181 14.57 10.42 -23.68
N LYS A 182 14.74 11.73 -23.49
CA LYS A 182 15.61 12.59 -24.32
C LYS A 182 17.06 12.09 -24.34
N HIS A 183 17.55 11.59 -23.21
CA HIS A 183 18.90 11.00 -23.10
C HIS A 183 18.97 9.54 -23.56
N GLY A 184 17.86 8.99 -24.08
CA GLY A 184 17.77 7.60 -24.53
C GLY A 184 17.77 6.59 -23.37
N ILE A 185 17.35 7.02 -22.18
CA ILE A 185 17.11 6.16 -21.02
C ILE A 185 15.63 5.76 -21.03
N THR A 186 15.34 4.53 -21.44
CA THR A 186 13.99 3.95 -21.40
C THR A 186 13.84 3.01 -20.20
N LYS A 187 12.60 2.63 -19.88
CA LYS A 187 12.32 1.67 -18.80
C LYS A 187 13.05 0.33 -19.02
N ASP A 188 13.10 -0.15 -20.25
CA ASP A 188 13.79 -1.41 -20.58
C ASP A 188 15.31 -1.30 -20.43
N ILE A 189 15.89 -0.14 -20.78
CA ILE A 189 17.33 0.13 -20.60
C ILE A 189 17.67 0.20 -19.11
N LEU A 190 16.84 0.88 -18.30
CA LEU A 190 16.99 0.92 -16.85
C LEU A 190 16.84 -0.46 -16.24
N MET A 191 15.83 -1.23 -16.65
CA MET A 191 15.59 -2.58 -16.14
C MET A 191 16.76 -3.52 -16.44
N ALA A 192 17.29 -3.50 -17.67
CA ALA A 192 18.45 -4.28 -18.05
C ALA A 192 19.74 -3.82 -17.33
N TYR A 193 19.92 -2.51 -17.14
CA TYR A 193 21.03 -1.94 -16.38
C TYR A 193 21.01 -2.35 -14.90
N TYR A 194 19.87 -2.21 -14.21
CA TYR A 194 19.74 -2.61 -12.81
C TYR A 194 19.86 -4.13 -12.63
N ALA A 195 19.28 -4.91 -13.54
CA ALA A 195 19.45 -6.37 -13.54
C ALA A 195 20.93 -6.78 -13.66
N GLN A 196 21.71 -6.10 -14.51
CA GLN A 196 23.16 -6.34 -14.62
C GLN A 196 23.95 -5.85 -13.40
N LYS A 197 23.45 -4.85 -12.65
CA LYS A 197 24.02 -4.40 -11.36
C LYS A 197 23.58 -5.24 -10.16
N GLY A 198 22.74 -6.26 -10.34
CA GLY A 198 22.17 -7.05 -9.24
C GLY A 198 21.17 -6.26 -8.38
N MET A 199 20.62 -5.17 -8.91
CA MET A 199 19.61 -4.33 -8.25
C MET A 199 18.24 -4.57 -8.91
N LYS A 200 17.14 -4.47 -8.15
CA LYS A 200 15.80 -4.38 -8.75
C LYS A 200 15.60 -2.96 -9.26
N ALA A 201 15.09 -2.82 -10.48
CA ALA A 201 14.69 -1.52 -11.01
C ALA A 201 13.46 -1.01 -10.26
N ASP A 202 13.56 0.22 -9.75
CA ASP A 202 12.51 0.94 -9.03
C ASP A 202 11.42 1.48 -9.99
#